data_AF-A0A7S4CJ77-F1
#
_entry.id   AF-A0A7S4CJ77-F1
#
_cell.length_a   1.000
_cell.length_b   1.000
_cell.length_c   1.000
_cell.angle_alpha   90.00
_cell.angle_beta   90.00
_cell.angle_gamma   90.00
#
_symmetry.space_group_name_H-M   'P 1'
#
loop_
_entity.id
_entity.type
_entity.pdbx_description
1 polymer ?
#
loop_
_entity_poly.entity_id
_entity_poly.type
_entity_poly.pdbx_seq_one_letter_code
_entity_poly.pdbx_strand_id
1 'polypeptide(L)'
;MKMDLHAGKITPAALSYLLKGGGALDPSAHGKRLHWLATDSSWLNLIAVREIPPFTAILQHVQTHEVDWRAWYDAETPESTTIPSGYDERLSPFQRLLLIR
;
A
#
# COMPACT_ATOMS: atom_id res chain seq x y z
N MET A 1 10.97 -6.39 17.17
CA MET A 1 9.58 -5.90 17.19
C MET A 1 9.24 -4.94 18.33
N LYS A 2 9.83 -5.05 19.54
CA LYS A 2 9.60 -4.08 20.65
C LYS A 2 10.38 -2.76 20.55
N MET A 3 11.46 -2.68 19.77
CA MET A 3 12.32 -1.47 19.68
C MET A 3 11.78 -0.37 18.76
N ASP A 4 11.08 -0.70 17.65
CA ASP A 4 10.62 0.33 16.69
C ASP A 4 9.40 1.12 17.17
N LEU A 5 8.59 0.54 18.06
CA LEU A 5 7.48 1.22 18.73
C LEU A 5 7.95 2.36 19.65
N HIS A 6 9.13 2.23 20.27
CA HIS A 6 9.69 3.24 21.18
C HIS A 6 10.48 4.34 20.45
N ALA A 7 10.86 4.12 19.19
CA ALA A 7 11.63 5.09 18.40
C ALA A 7 10.75 6.10 17.63
N GLY A 8 9.42 6.07 17.79
CA GLY A 8 8.49 6.96 17.07
C GLY A 8 8.39 6.70 15.57
N LYS A 9 8.92 5.57 15.07
CA LYS A 9 8.96 5.25 13.63
C LYS A 9 7.66 4.66 13.08
N ILE A 10 6.78 4.15 13.96
CA ILE A 10 5.49 3.57 13.58
C ILE A 10 4.38 4.48 14.10
N THR A 11 3.60 5.06 13.19
CA THR A 11 2.47 5.91 13.56
C THR A 11 1.26 5.07 13.96
N PRO A 12 0.39 5.57 14.86
CA PRO A 12 -0.88 4.91 15.18
C PRO A 12 -1.76 4.67 13.95
N ALA A 13 -1.72 5.58 12.97
CA ALA A 13 -2.43 5.44 11.71
C ALA A 13 -1.92 4.24 10.90
N ALA A 14 -0.60 4.11 10.77
CA ALA A 14 0.01 2.99 10.05
C ALA A 14 -0.25 1.64 10.75
N LEU A 15 -0.25 1.61 12.08
CA LEU A 15 -0.62 0.43 12.84
C LEU A 15 -2.11 0.09 12.68
N SER A 16 -3.00 1.09 12.75
CA SER A 16 -4.44 0.88 12.55
C SER A 16 -4.74 0.34 11.16
N TYR A 17 -4.06 0.86 10.13
CA TYR A 17 -4.16 0.32 8.77
C TYR A 17 -3.61 -1.11 8.68
N LEU A 18 -2.48 -1.43 9.30
CA LEU A 18 -1.96 -2.79 9.33
C LEU A 18 -2.94 -3.78 10.01
N LEU A 19 -3.81 -3.32 10.90
CA LEU A 19 -4.83 -4.18 11.52
C LEU A 19 -6.11 -4.27 10.68
N LYS A 20 -6.61 -3.12 10.19
CA LYS A 20 -7.95 -2.99 9.59
C LYS A 20 -7.97 -2.94 8.06
N GLY A 21 -6.87 -2.55 7.42
CA GLY A 21 -6.78 -2.27 5.99
C GLY A 21 -7.76 -1.17 5.55
N GLY A 22 -8.19 -1.25 4.29
CA GLY A 22 -9.24 -0.41 3.70
C GLY A 22 -10.67 -0.89 3.98
N GLY A 23 -10.87 -1.94 4.78
CA GLY A 23 -12.19 -2.56 4.98
C GLY A 23 -13.23 -1.69 5.70
N ALA A 24 -12.82 -0.57 6.28
CA ALA A 24 -13.73 0.43 6.87
C ALA A 24 -14.15 1.53 5.89
N LEU A 25 -13.57 1.56 4.68
CA LEU A 25 -13.90 2.53 3.65
C LEU A 25 -15.14 2.09 2.85
N ASP A 26 -15.91 3.08 2.40
CA ASP A 26 -17.06 2.85 1.53
C ASP A 26 -16.60 2.81 0.06
N PRO A 27 -16.72 1.68 -0.65
CA PRO A 27 -16.33 1.59 -2.06
C PRO A 27 -17.07 2.61 -2.96
N SER A 28 -18.30 3.00 -2.61
CA SER A 28 -19.10 3.94 -3.41
C SER A 28 -18.64 5.39 -3.28
N ALA A 29 -17.97 5.73 -2.18
CA ALA A 29 -17.45 7.07 -1.91
C ALA A 29 -16.11 7.34 -2.62
N HIS A 30 -15.50 6.31 -3.20
CA HIS A 30 -14.20 6.41 -3.82
C HIS A 30 -14.33 6.11 -5.31
N GLY A 31 -13.84 7.04 -6.15
CA GLY A 31 -14.04 7.04 -7.59
C GLY A 31 -13.56 5.79 -8.32
N LYS A 32 -13.53 5.85 -9.66
CA LYS A 32 -13.31 4.68 -10.50
C LYS A 32 -12.02 3.94 -10.15
N ARG A 33 -12.15 2.63 -9.90
CA ARG A 33 -11.04 1.69 -9.70
C ARG A 33 -10.11 1.63 -10.90
N LEU A 34 -8.85 1.25 -10.65
CA LEU A 34 -7.97 0.81 -11.72
C LEU A 34 -8.51 -0.50 -12.32
N HIS A 35 -8.61 -0.54 -13.64
CA HIS A 35 -9.35 -1.59 -14.35
C HIS A 35 -8.73 -2.99 -14.20
N TRP A 36 -7.44 -3.08 -13.88
CA TRP A 36 -6.72 -4.32 -13.66
C TRP A 36 -6.72 -4.80 -12.21
N LEU A 37 -7.17 -3.98 -11.25
CA LEU A 37 -7.34 -4.44 -9.87
C LEU A 37 -8.57 -5.35 -9.79
N ALA A 38 -8.34 -6.61 -9.43
CA ALA A 38 -9.38 -7.64 -9.46
C ALA A 38 -10.48 -7.47 -8.40
N THR A 39 -10.22 -6.73 -7.31
CA THR A 39 -11.14 -6.63 -6.17
C THR A 39 -11.33 -5.20 -5.66
N ASP A 40 -12.50 -4.90 -5.08
CA ASP A 40 -12.73 -3.64 -4.35
C ASP A 40 -11.80 -3.52 -3.15
N SER A 41 -11.47 -4.63 -2.49
CA SER A 41 -10.56 -4.66 -1.35
C SER A 41 -9.18 -4.11 -1.71
N SER A 42 -8.59 -4.52 -2.84
CA SER A 42 -7.29 -4.00 -3.29
C SER A 42 -7.32 -2.50 -3.59
N TRP A 43 -8.41 -2.01 -4.18
CA TRP A 43 -8.60 -0.58 -4.41
C TRP A 43 -8.73 0.21 -3.10
N LEU A 44 -9.55 -0.29 -2.17
CA LEU A 44 -9.74 0.35 -0.87
C LEU A 44 -8.46 0.33 -0.02
N ASN A 45 -7.66 -0.74 -0.10
CA ASN A 45 -6.34 -0.80 0.54
C ASN A 45 -5.40 0.27 -0.05
N LEU A 46 -5.37 0.42 -1.37
CA LEU A 46 -4.61 1.49 -2.06
C LEU A 46 -5.07 2.90 -1.64
N ILE A 47 -6.37 3.11 -1.45
CA ILE A 47 -6.89 4.37 -0.94
C ILE A 47 -6.49 4.58 0.51
N ALA A 48 -6.66 3.58 1.37
CA ALA A 48 -6.37 3.71 2.79
C ALA A 48 -4.87 3.90 3.06
N VAL A 49 -4.00 3.22 2.31
CA VAL A 49 -2.55 3.35 2.48
C VAL A 49 -2.05 4.74 2.08
N ARG A 50 -2.71 5.42 1.12
CA ARG A 50 -2.31 6.76 0.66
C ARG A 50 -2.32 7.82 1.77
N GLU A 51 -3.14 7.63 2.80
CA GLU A 51 -3.25 8.55 3.94
C GLU A 51 -2.05 8.44 4.89
N ILE A 52 -1.12 7.51 4.65
CA ILE A 52 0.05 7.23 5.48
C ILE A 52 1.32 7.64 4.72
N PRO A 53 2.15 8.56 5.24
CA PRO A 53 3.44 8.84 4.62
C PRO A 53 4.36 7.61 4.59
N PRO A 54 5.13 7.37 3.49
CA PRO A 54 5.30 8.22 2.32
C PRO A 54 4.39 7.86 1.12
N PHE A 55 3.25 7.21 1.36
CA PHE A 55 2.36 6.69 0.31
C PHE A 55 1.39 7.72 -0.27
N THR A 56 1.48 9.00 0.09
CA THR A 56 0.56 10.04 -0.37
C THR A 56 0.45 10.13 -1.90
N ALA A 57 1.52 9.81 -2.62
CA ALA A 57 1.56 9.78 -4.09
C ALA A 57 1.34 8.39 -4.70
N ILE A 58 1.02 7.35 -3.91
CA ILE A 58 0.95 5.95 -4.37
C ILE A 58 -0.02 5.77 -5.53
N LEU A 59 -1.20 6.40 -5.47
CA LEU A 59 -2.21 6.30 -6.53
C LEU A 59 -1.69 6.84 -7.87
N GLN A 60 -0.98 7.97 -7.82
CA GLN A 60 -0.37 8.54 -9.02
C GLN A 60 0.76 7.64 -9.54
N HIS A 61 1.60 7.10 -8.67
CA HIS A 61 2.67 6.17 -9.07
C HIS A 61 2.13 4.90 -9.72
N VAL A 62 1.07 4.32 -9.16
CA VAL A 62 0.40 3.13 -9.69
C VAL A 62 -0.26 3.41 -11.04
N GLN A 63 -0.86 4.59 -11.21
CA GLN A 63 -1.45 4.99 -12.50
C GLN A 63 -0.39 5.29 -13.56
N THR A 64 0.72 5.91 -13.19
CA THR A 64 1.78 6.33 -14.14
C THR A 64 2.70 5.18 -14.54
N HIS A 65 2.93 4.21 -13.66
CA HIS A 65 3.79 3.04 -13.89
C HIS A 65 2.96 1.76 -13.88
N GLU A 66 1.80 1.79 -14.54
CA GLU A 66 0.78 0.73 -14.48
C GLU A 66 1.33 -0.67 -14.77
N VAL A 67 2.20 -0.79 -15.77
CA VAL A 67 2.79 -2.07 -16.19
C VAL A 67 3.59 -2.71 -15.07
N ASP A 68 4.44 -1.94 -14.39
CA ASP A 68 5.30 -2.43 -13.31
C ASP A 68 4.49 -2.80 -12.08
N TRP A 69 3.51 -1.96 -11.72
CA TRP A 69 2.63 -2.20 -10.57
C TRP A 69 1.71 -3.39 -10.77
N ARG A 70 1.20 -3.59 -11.99
CA ARG A 70 0.43 -4.76 -12.34
C ARG A 70 1.29 -6.02 -12.29
N ALA A 71 2.49 -5.99 -12.86
CA ALA A 71 3.41 -7.13 -12.80
C ALA A 71 3.79 -7.49 -11.36
N TRP A 72 3.98 -6.49 -10.49
CA TRP A 72 4.21 -6.69 -9.06
C TRP A 72 2.99 -7.26 -8.34
N TYR A 73 1.78 -6.75 -8.64
CA TYR A 73 0.53 -7.23 -8.05
C TYR A 73 0.19 -8.67 -8.47
N ASP A 74 0.45 -9.03 -9.72
CA ASP A 74 0.20 -10.35 -10.31
C ASP A 74 1.32 -11.36 -9.99
N ALA A 75 2.39 -10.95 -9.31
CA ALA A 75 3.50 -11.83 -8.96
C ALA A 75 3.06 -12.92 -7.95
N GLU A 76 3.62 -14.12 -8.07
CA GLU A 76 3.32 -15.21 -7.11
C GLU A 76 3.84 -14.93 -5.70
N THR A 77 4.90 -14.13 -5.58
CA THR A 77 5.56 -13.75 -4.32
C THR A 77 5.90 -12.25 -4.32
N PRO A 78 4.90 -11.36 -4.25
CA PRO A 78 5.12 -9.91 -4.31
C PRO A 78 6.10 -9.41 -3.24
N GLU A 79 6.15 -10.08 -2.08
CA GLU A 79 7.08 -9.81 -0.98
C GLU A 79 8.55 -10.04 -1.32
N SER A 80 8.83 -10.90 -2.30
CA SER A 80 10.18 -11.23 -2.79
C SER A 80 10.54 -10.45 -4.06
N THR A 81 9.59 -9.68 -4.61
CA THR A 81 9.81 -8.86 -5.80
C THR A 81 10.08 -7.40 -5.44
N THR A 82 10.82 -6.70 -6.31
CA THR A 82 11.15 -5.29 -6.15
C THR A 82 9.89 -4.43 -6.26
N ILE A 83 9.63 -3.61 -5.25
CA ILE A 83 8.48 -2.68 -5.26
C ILE A 83 8.75 -1.55 -6.28
N PRO A 84 7.85 -1.29 -7.25
CA PRO A 84 8.04 -0.29 -8.29
C PRO A 84 8.18 1.15 -7.79
N SER A 85 8.46 2.07 -8.71
CA SER A 85 8.51 3.53 -8.45
C SER A 85 9.48 3.95 -7.33
N GLY A 86 10.54 3.18 -7.10
CA GLY A 86 11.58 3.46 -6.11
C GLY A 86 11.15 3.21 -4.66
N TYR A 87 10.01 2.57 -4.42
CA TYR A 87 9.56 2.23 -3.07
C TYR A 87 10.43 1.14 -2.43
N ASP A 88 11.01 0.23 -3.22
CA ASP A 88 11.82 -0.87 -2.70
C ASP A 88 12.99 -0.40 -1.80
N GLU A 89 13.69 0.65 -2.25
CA GLU A 89 14.86 1.22 -1.57
C GLU A 89 14.48 2.25 -0.48
N ARG A 90 13.32 2.88 -0.60
CA ARG A 90 12.89 4.00 0.25
C ARG A 90 12.10 3.56 1.48
N LEU A 91 11.42 2.43 1.39
CA LEU A 91 10.54 1.97 2.45
C LEU A 91 11.29 1.18 3.52
N SER A 92 11.02 1.52 4.78
CA SER A 92 11.39 0.64 5.90
C SER A 92 10.68 -0.71 5.81
N PRO A 93 11.20 -1.77 6.46
CA PRO A 93 10.54 -3.08 6.50
C PRO A 93 9.08 -3.01 6.94
N PHE A 94 8.75 -2.16 7.92
CA PHE A 94 7.37 -1.97 8.37
C PHE A 94 6.48 -1.33 7.29
N GLN A 95 6.99 -0.34 6.55
CA GLN A 95 6.23 0.29 5.47
C GLN A 95 6.03 -0.66 4.29
N ARG A 96 7.02 -1.52 3.97
CA ARG A 96 6.86 -2.59 2.97
C ARG A 96 5.70 -3.51 3.32
N LEU A 97 5.55 -3.87 4.61
CA LEU A 97 4.43 -4.68 5.08
C LEU A 97 3.06 -4.01 4.84
N LEU A 98 2.98 -2.68 4.81
CA LEU A 98 1.71 -1.98 4.56
C LEU A 98 1.25 -2.11 3.09
N LEU A 99 2.18 -2.32 2.15
CA LEU A 99 1.85 -2.54 0.74
C LEU A 99 1.53 -4.00 0.41
N ILE A 100 2.17 -4.95 1.10
CA ILE A 100 2.01 -6.40 0.85
C ILE A 100 0.69 -6.95 1.45
N ARG A 101 0.09 -6.24 2.41
CA ARG A 101 -1.04 -6.70 3.21
C ARG A 101 -2.33 -6.96 2.42
#